data_AF-A0A1F3VEG2-F1
#
_entry.id   AF-A0A1F3VEG2-F1
#
_cell.length_a   1.000
_cell.length_b   1.000
_cell.length_c   1.000
_cell.angle_alpha   90.00
_cell.angle_beta   90.00
_cell.angle_gamma   90.00
#
_symmetry.space_group_name_H-M   'P 1'
#
loop_
_entity.id
_entity.type
_entity.pdbx_description
1 polymer ?
#
loop_
_entity_poly.entity_id
_entity_poly.type
_entity_poly.pdbx_seq_one_letter_code
_entity_poly.pdbx_strand_id
1 'polypeptide(L)'
;MANKIDIPIPEKRENKHLKKTQLKILWESLTEIKNKIELNLLESNPQNYCLDQNELSDPLDEASVNSETQKLLRFRNRDIFLLKKISKSFDKIKDGTYGLCDECFNPISFERLRARPVAELCISCKEESELTENQSKKISKSMGRELATSAKSAIHISSQN
;
A
#
# COMPACT_ATOMS: atom_id res chain seq x y z
N MET A 1 32.02 -13.03 -3.07
CA MET A 1 32.37 -11.76 -2.40
C MET A 1 31.10 -11.20 -1.79
N ALA A 2 30.99 -11.15 -0.47
CA ALA A 2 29.80 -10.59 0.18
C ALA A 2 29.84 -9.06 0.02
N ASN A 3 29.06 -8.54 -0.92
CA ASN A 3 28.87 -7.10 -1.07
C ASN A 3 28.44 -6.54 0.29
N LYS A 4 29.27 -5.68 0.88
CA LYS A 4 28.85 -4.83 1.99
C LYS A 4 27.77 -3.92 1.42
N ILE A 5 26.51 -4.29 1.65
CA ILE A 5 25.39 -3.38 1.41
C ILE A 5 25.53 -2.32 2.50
N ASP A 6 26.00 -1.14 2.12
CA ASP A 6 26.07 0.00 3.01
C ASP A 6 24.65 0.48 3.27
N ILE A 7 24.13 0.12 4.45
CA ILE A 7 22.81 0.54 4.89
C ILE A 7 22.95 1.97 5.41
N PRO A 8 22.20 2.95 4.86
CA PRO A 8 22.20 4.31 5.35
C PRO A 8 21.49 4.35 6.71
N ILE A 9 22.25 4.18 7.79
CA ILE A 9 21.74 4.24 9.16
C ILE A 9 22.10 5.62 9.72
N PRO A 10 21.11 6.45 10.12
CA PRO A 10 21.40 7.76 10.69
C PRO A 10 22.04 7.63 12.08
N GLU A 11 22.81 8.65 12.48
CA GLU A 11 23.49 8.67 13.78
C GLU A 11 22.49 8.72 14.94
N LYS A 12 21.39 9.46 14.78
CA LYS A 12 20.28 9.54 15.73
C LYS A 12 19.08 8.79 15.16
N ARG A 13 18.52 7.87 15.95
CA ARG A 13 17.41 7.00 15.53
C ARG A 13 16.39 6.84 16.65
N GLU A 14 15.12 6.89 16.28
CA GLU A 14 14.00 6.72 17.21
C GLU A 14 13.67 5.24 17.44
N ASN A 15 14.02 4.38 16.48
CA ASN A 15 13.80 2.93 16.52
C ASN A 15 14.76 2.15 17.43
N LYS A 16 14.97 2.60 18.66
CA LYS A 16 15.91 2.03 19.65
C LYS A 16 15.69 0.53 19.92
N HIS A 17 14.45 0.05 19.79
CA HIS A 17 14.07 -1.34 20.01
C HIS A 17 14.64 -2.32 18.96
N LEU A 18 15.05 -1.84 17.77
CA LEU A 18 15.66 -2.67 16.74
C LEU A 18 17.19 -2.63 16.82
N LYS A 19 17.82 -3.80 16.84
CA LYS A 19 19.28 -3.92 16.73
C LYS A 19 19.74 -3.65 15.29
N LYS A 20 20.96 -3.17 15.11
CA LYS A 20 21.54 -2.94 13.76
C LYS A 20 21.57 -4.22 12.91
N THR A 21 21.80 -5.38 13.53
CA THR A 21 21.76 -6.69 12.87
C THR A 21 20.36 -7.02 12.35
N GLN A 22 19.31 -6.69 13.12
CA GLN A 22 17.92 -6.89 12.70
C GLN A 22 17.54 -5.97 11.54
N LEU A 23 17.96 -4.70 11.59
CA LEU A 23 17.75 -3.76 10.48
C LEU A 23 18.40 -4.26 9.18
N LYS A 24 19.58 -4.87 9.27
CA LYS A 24 20.25 -5.49 8.11
C LYS A 24 19.42 -6.61 7.48
N ILE A 25 18.92 -7.53 8.31
CA ILE A 25 18.06 -8.63 7.85
C ILE A 25 16.80 -8.09 7.17
N LEU A 26 16.17 -7.07 7.76
CA LEU A 26 14.95 -6.47 7.21
C LEU A 26 15.21 -5.71 5.90
N TRP A 27 16.37 -5.03 5.80
CA TRP A 27 16.79 -4.36 4.58
C TRP A 27 17.01 -5.34 3.42
N GLU A 28 17.72 -6.43 3.69
CA GLU A 28 17.94 -7.51 2.71
C GLU A 28 16.59 -8.08 2.24
N SER A 29 15.67 -8.34 3.17
CA SER A 29 14.32 -8.81 2.84
C SER A 29 13.54 -7.81 1.97
N LEU A 30 13.56 -6.50 2.31
CA LEU A 30 12.91 -5.47 1.48
C LEU A 30 13.51 -5.39 0.08
N THR A 31 14.83 -5.53 -0.03
CA THR A 31 15.54 -5.52 -1.32
C THR A 31 15.17 -6.74 -2.16
N GLU A 32 15.10 -7.92 -1.53
CA GLU A 32 14.67 -9.14 -2.21
C GLU A 32 13.23 -9.02 -2.73
N ILE A 33 12.31 -8.50 -1.92
CA ILE A 33 10.92 -8.28 -2.34
C ILE A 33 10.85 -7.26 -3.47
N LYS A 34 11.61 -6.16 -3.39
CA LYS A 34 11.69 -5.14 -4.43
C LYS A 34 12.11 -5.76 -5.77
N ASN A 35 13.24 -6.48 -5.77
CA ASN A 35 13.78 -7.09 -6.98
C ASN A 35 12.80 -8.09 -7.60
N LYS A 36 12.12 -8.90 -6.78
CA LYS A 36 11.08 -9.83 -7.26
C LYS A 36 9.93 -9.09 -7.96
N ILE A 37 9.45 -8.00 -7.39
CA ILE A 37 8.37 -7.20 -7.98
C ILE A 37 8.84 -6.53 -9.28
N GLU A 38 10.05 -5.97 -9.29
CA GLU A 38 10.61 -5.34 -10.50
C GLU A 38 10.75 -6.35 -11.64
N LEU A 39 11.22 -7.58 -11.35
CA LEU A 39 11.25 -8.67 -12.33
C LEU A 39 9.86 -9.03 -12.85
N ASN A 40 8.88 -9.24 -11.95
CA ASN A 40 7.50 -9.54 -12.35
C ASN A 40 6.90 -8.44 -13.25
N LEU A 41 7.17 -7.17 -12.95
CA LEU A 41 6.69 -6.05 -13.75
C LEU A 41 7.35 -5.98 -15.13
N LEU A 42 8.63 -6.35 -15.24
CA LEU A 42 9.37 -6.43 -16.51
C LEU A 42 8.88 -7.60 -17.39
N GLU A 43 8.62 -8.76 -16.80
CA GLU A 43 8.10 -9.94 -17.51
C GLU A 43 6.65 -9.73 -17.98
N SER A 44 5.88 -8.91 -17.28
CA SER A 44 4.51 -8.58 -17.68
C SER A 44 4.48 -7.67 -18.92
N ASN A 45 4.38 -8.27 -20.12
CA ASN A 45 4.34 -7.50 -21.37
C ASN A 45 3.06 -6.64 -21.46
N PRO A 46 3.13 -5.30 -21.61
CA PRO A 46 1.96 -4.42 -21.78
C PRO A 46 1.07 -4.79 -22.98
N GLN A 47 1.59 -5.53 -23.96
CA GLN A 47 0.83 -6.03 -25.10
C GLN A 47 -0.17 -7.15 -24.72
N ASN A 48 0.04 -7.86 -23.60
CA ASN A 48 -0.89 -8.89 -23.12
C ASN A 48 -2.18 -8.33 -22.50
N TYR A 49 -2.30 -7.01 -22.39
CA TYR A 49 -3.46 -6.34 -21.78
C TYR A 49 -4.47 -5.84 -22.81
N CYS A 50 -4.19 -5.99 -24.11
CA CYS A 50 -5.08 -5.64 -25.20
C CYS A 50 -4.82 -6.62 -26.34
N LEU A 51 -5.72 -7.59 -26.53
CA LEU A 51 -5.69 -8.41 -27.74
C LEU A 51 -6.17 -7.58 -28.93
N ASP A 52 -5.70 -7.93 -30.13
CA ASP A 52 -6.21 -7.33 -31.36
C ASP A 52 -7.69 -7.72 -31.51
N GLN A 53 -8.58 -6.73 -31.71
CA GLN A 53 -10.02 -6.98 -31.88
C GLN A 53 -10.30 -7.93 -33.06
N ASN A 54 -9.36 -8.05 -34.00
CA ASN A 54 -9.46 -8.96 -35.14
C ASN A 54 -9.20 -10.44 -34.81
N GLU A 55 -8.67 -10.77 -33.62
CA GLU A 55 -8.45 -12.16 -33.16
C GLU A 55 -9.63 -12.73 -32.35
N LEU A 56 -10.59 -11.88 -31.96
CA LEU A 56 -11.76 -12.27 -31.17
C LEU A 56 -12.92 -12.65 -32.11
N SER A 57 -13.26 -13.94 -32.14
CA SER A 57 -14.24 -14.48 -33.10
C SER A 57 -15.70 -14.28 -32.67
N ASP A 58 -15.97 -14.20 -31.35
CA ASP A 58 -17.31 -13.98 -30.83
C ASP A 58 -17.34 -13.16 -29.50
N PRO A 59 -18.54 -12.69 -29.06
CA PRO A 59 -18.68 -11.93 -27.81
C PRO A 59 -18.35 -12.71 -26.53
N LEU A 60 -18.36 -14.04 -26.57
CA LEU A 60 -18.06 -14.90 -25.42
C LEU A 60 -16.55 -14.95 -25.19
N ASP A 61 -15.78 -15.05 -26.26
CA ASP A 61 -14.32 -14.97 -26.28
C ASP A 61 -13.87 -13.59 -25.79
N GLU A 62 -14.52 -12.51 -26.28
CA GLU A 62 -14.24 -11.15 -25.84
C GLU A 62 -14.46 -10.97 -24.32
N ALA A 63 -15.59 -11.48 -23.81
CA ALA A 63 -15.91 -11.40 -22.39
C ALA A 63 -14.89 -12.15 -21.52
N SER A 64 -14.40 -13.29 -22.01
CA SER A 64 -13.40 -14.12 -21.32
C SER A 64 -12.06 -13.40 -21.24
N VAL A 65 -11.57 -12.89 -22.37
CA VAL A 65 -10.31 -12.13 -22.46
C VAL A 65 -10.37 -10.89 -21.58
N ASN A 66 -11.43 -10.08 -21.68
CA ASN A 66 -11.57 -8.88 -20.86
C ASN A 66 -11.53 -9.21 -19.36
N SER A 67 -12.17 -10.32 -18.95
CA SER A 67 -12.13 -10.78 -17.55
C SER A 67 -10.72 -11.16 -17.10
N GLU A 68 -9.92 -11.78 -17.96
CA GLU A 68 -8.52 -12.14 -17.70
C GLU A 68 -7.63 -10.91 -17.64
N THR A 69 -7.76 -10.00 -18.61
CA THR A 69 -7.06 -8.71 -18.62
C THR A 69 -7.34 -7.91 -17.35
N GLN A 70 -8.61 -7.82 -16.92
CA GLN A 70 -8.98 -7.11 -15.69
C GLN A 70 -8.31 -7.72 -14.45
N LYS A 71 -8.21 -9.05 -14.37
CA LYS A 71 -7.49 -9.73 -13.26
C LYS A 71 -6.01 -9.37 -13.27
N LEU A 72 -5.36 -9.41 -14.44
CA LEU A 72 -3.94 -9.09 -14.58
C LEU A 72 -3.66 -7.64 -14.18
N LEU A 73 -4.49 -6.69 -14.61
CA LEU A 73 -4.39 -5.28 -14.21
C LEU A 73 -4.51 -5.09 -12.69
N ARG A 74 -5.40 -5.84 -12.02
CA ARG A 74 -5.53 -5.78 -10.55
C ARG A 74 -4.26 -6.27 -9.84
N PHE A 75 -3.65 -7.36 -10.33
CA PHE A 75 -2.39 -7.86 -9.77
C PHE A 75 -1.25 -6.87 -9.99
N ARG A 76 -1.12 -6.32 -11.20
CA ARG A 76 -0.12 -5.30 -11.52
C ARG A 76 -0.27 -4.07 -10.61
N ASN A 77 -1.49 -3.59 -10.41
CA ASN A 77 -1.76 -2.45 -9.53
C ASN A 77 -1.40 -2.75 -8.07
N ARG A 78 -1.63 -3.97 -7.59
CA ARG A 78 -1.21 -4.40 -6.25
C ARG A 78 0.31 -4.36 -6.11
N ASP A 79 1.04 -4.83 -7.13
CA ASP A 79 2.50 -4.86 -7.13
C ASP A 79 3.09 -3.45 -7.16
N ILE A 80 2.54 -2.54 -7.97
CA ILE A 80 2.91 -1.11 -7.98
C ILE A 80 2.70 -0.49 -6.60
N PHE A 81 1.56 -0.76 -5.95
CA PHE A 81 1.27 -0.23 -4.62
C PHE A 81 2.23 -0.80 -3.57
N LEU A 82 2.57 -2.09 -3.66
CA LEU A 82 3.55 -2.71 -2.78
C LEU A 82 4.95 -2.10 -2.96
N LEU A 83 5.36 -1.81 -4.21
CA LEU A 83 6.62 -1.14 -4.50
C LEU A 83 6.68 0.26 -3.84
N LYS A 84 5.58 1.02 -3.89
CA LYS A 84 5.48 2.31 -3.18
C LYS A 84 5.70 2.16 -1.66
N LYS A 85 5.12 1.11 -1.06
CA LYS A 85 5.32 0.82 0.37
C LYS A 85 6.77 0.44 0.69
N ILE A 86 7.43 -0.31 -0.19
CA ILE A 86 8.83 -0.67 -0.01
C ILE A 86 9.73 0.58 -0.08
N SER A 87 9.48 1.48 -1.04
CA SER A 87 10.20 2.76 -1.13
C SER A 87 10.04 3.57 0.17
N LYS A 88 8.80 3.69 0.67
CA LYS A 88 8.54 4.36 1.96
C LYS A 88 9.29 3.69 3.12
N SER A 89 9.35 2.36 3.17
CA SER A 89 10.14 1.64 4.18
C SER A 89 11.62 1.98 4.10
N PHE A 90 12.21 2.05 2.91
CA PHE A 90 13.61 2.45 2.74
C PHE A 90 13.86 3.86 3.23
N ASP A 91 12.96 4.80 2.94
CA ASP A 91 13.09 6.17 3.41
C ASP A 91 13.00 6.26 4.94
N LYS A 92 12.06 5.54 5.57
CA LYS A 92 12.00 5.43 7.04
C LYS A 92 13.26 4.83 7.66
N ILE A 93 13.97 3.93 6.96
CA ILE A 93 15.23 3.39 7.46
C ILE A 93 16.31 4.46 7.44
N LYS A 94 16.40 5.26 6.36
CA LYS A 94 17.30 6.41 6.27
C LYS A 94 17.01 7.45 7.34
N ASP A 95 15.73 7.65 7.67
CA ASP A 95 15.28 8.61 8.68
C ASP A 95 15.38 8.06 10.11
N GLY A 96 15.61 6.75 10.28
CA GLY A 96 15.75 6.12 11.60
C GLY A 96 14.43 5.91 12.35
N THR A 97 13.28 6.07 11.67
CA THR A 97 11.92 5.91 12.19
C THR A 97 11.32 4.55 11.85
N TYR A 98 11.98 3.75 11.01
CA TYR A 98 11.50 2.43 10.61
C TYR A 98 11.28 1.50 11.81
N GLY A 99 10.11 0.84 11.84
CA GLY A 99 9.68 -0.02 12.93
C GLY A 99 8.85 0.69 14.00
N LEU A 100 8.49 1.95 13.81
CA LEU A 100 7.48 2.64 14.63
C LEU A 100 6.12 2.65 13.92
N CYS A 101 5.06 2.59 14.70
CA CYS A 101 3.68 2.69 14.21
C CYS A 101 3.38 4.11 13.70
N ASP A 102 2.78 4.23 12.52
CA ASP A 102 2.42 5.54 11.94
C ASP A 102 1.27 6.26 12.68
N GLU A 103 0.51 5.55 13.52
CA GLU A 103 -0.62 6.12 14.27
C GLU A 103 -0.27 6.45 15.72
N CYS A 104 0.24 5.46 16.47
CA CYS A 104 0.49 5.59 17.90
C CYS A 104 1.98 5.71 18.25
N PHE A 105 2.88 5.69 17.27
CA PHE A 105 4.34 5.75 17.45
C PHE A 105 4.97 4.64 18.31
N ASN A 106 4.17 3.64 18.71
CA ASN A 106 4.66 2.49 19.46
C ASN A 106 5.57 1.59 18.60
N PRO A 107 6.54 0.90 19.23
CA PRO A 107 7.43 0.00 18.52
C PRO A 107 6.68 -1.21 17.94
N ILE A 108 7.00 -1.54 16.69
CA ILE A 108 6.52 -2.74 16.00
C ILE A 108 7.51 -3.87 16.27
N SER A 109 7.03 -5.03 16.73
CA SER A 109 7.89 -6.15 17.06
C SER A 109 8.73 -6.62 15.85
N PHE A 110 9.97 -7.03 16.12
CA PHE A 110 10.86 -7.56 15.09
C PHE A 110 10.24 -8.78 14.37
N GLU A 111 9.58 -9.68 15.10
CA GLU A 111 8.93 -10.86 14.52
C GLU A 111 7.87 -10.47 13.49
N ARG A 112 7.08 -9.43 13.79
CA ARG A 112 6.09 -8.91 12.85
C ARG A 112 6.72 -8.28 11.62
N LEU A 113 7.79 -7.49 11.79
CA LEU A 113 8.52 -6.91 10.67
C LEU A 113 9.25 -7.97 9.83
N ARG A 114 9.73 -9.06 10.47
CA ARG A 114 10.34 -10.19 9.77
C ARG A 114 9.32 -10.94 8.93
N ALA A 115 8.09 -11.11 9.43
CA ALA A 115 6.99 -11.70 8.67
C ALA A 115 6.47 -10.76 7.57
N ARG A 116 6.38 -9.46 7.85
CA ARG A 116 5.90 -8.44 6.91
C ARG A 116 6.72 -7.14 7.05
N PRO A 117 7.78 -6.96 6.25
CA PRO A 117 8.70 -5.82 6.40
C PRO A 117 8.14 -4.48 5.89
N VAL A 118 7.00 -4.51 5.19
CA VAL A 118 6.29 -3.31 4.73
C VAL A 118 5.20 -2.85 5.69
N ALA A 119 5.17 -3.37 6.92
CA ALA A 119 4.11 -3.07 7.87
C ALA A 119 4.31 -1.70 8.54
N GLU A 120 3.26 -0.86 8.49
CA GLU A 120 3.30 0.55 8.92
C GLU A 120 2.65 0.80 10.29
N LEU A 121 1.73 -0.08 10.71
CA LEU A 121 1.00 0.04 11.98
C LEU A 121 1.43 -1.05 12.95
N CYS A 122 1.23 -0.87 14.26
CA CYS A 122 1.34 -1.96 15.23
C CYS A 122 0.14 -2.93 15.12
N ILE A 123 0.12 -4.01 15.91
CA ILE A 123 -0.97 -5.00 15.88
C ILE A 123 -2.29 -4.34 16.31
N SER A 124 -2.31 -3.65 17.45
CA SER A 124 -3.53 -3.02 18.00
C SER A 124 -4.15 -1.98 17.05
N CYS A 125 -3.34 -1.06 16.50
CA CYS A 125 -3.80 -0.10 15.50
C CYS A 125 -4.32 -0.79 14.23
N LYS A 126 -3.67 -1.90 13.82
CA LYS A 126 -4.11 -2.64 12.64
C LYS A 126 -5.44 -3.35 12.88
N GLU A 127 -5.65 -3.92 14.06
CA GLU A 127 -6.92 -4.54 14.46
C GLU A 127 -8.05 -3.51 14.50
N GLU A 128 -7.81 -2.33 15.09
CA GLU A 128 -8.79 -1.23 15.11
C GLU A 128 -9.16 -0.75 13.70
N SER A 129 -8.16 -0.56 12.83
CA SER A 129 -8.36 -0.23 11.42
C SER A 129 -9.19 -1.30 10.69
N GLU A 130 -8.99 -2.58 10.97
CA GLU A 130 -9.77 -3.67 10.35
C GLU A 130 -11.20 -3.74 10.88
N LEU A 131 -11.42 -3.46 12.16
CA LEU A 131 -12.76 -3.38 12.75
C LEU A 131 -13.57 -2.24 12.13
N THR A 132 -12.98 -1.05 11.99
CA THR A 132 -13.63 0.11 11.36
C THR A 132 -13.90 -0.12 9.87
N GLU A 133 -12.97 -0.77 9.14
CA GLU A 133 -13.20 -1.16 7.75
C GLU A 133 -14.36 -2.16 7.61
N ASN A 134 -14.44 -3.15 8.50
CA ASN A 134 -15.53 -4.13 8.49
C ASN A 134 -16.90 -3.50 8.84
N GLN A 135 -16.94 -2.50 9.71
CA GLN A 135 -18.17 -1.76 10.00
C GLN A 135 -18.63 -0.93 8.78
N SER A 136 -17.71 -0.26 8.09
CA SER A 136 -18.04 0.54 6.90
C SER A 136 -18.47 -0.30 5.69
N LYS A 137 -17.95 -1.52 5.53
CA LYS A 137 -18.41 -2.49 4.50
C LYS A 137 -19.87 -2.93 4.68
N LYS A 138 -20.41 -2.90 5.90
CA LYS A 138 -21.82 -3.22 6.19
C LYS A 138 -22.78 -2.09 5.81
N ILE A 139 -22.27 -0.88 5.54
CA ILE A 139 -23.06 0.22 4.99
C ILE A 139 -23.03 0.05 3.47
N SER A 140 -24.01 -0.65 2.93
CA SER A 140 -24.21 -0.83 1.50
C SER A 140 -24.19 0.53 0.78
N LYS A 141 -23.19 0.76 -0.08
CA LYS A 141 -23.10 1.91 -1.00
C LYS A 141 -24.19 1.93 -2.07
N SER A 142 -25.09 0.94 -2.07
CA SER A 142 -26.22 0.81 -2.98
C SER A 142 -27.46 1.59 -2.54
N MET A 143 -27.48 2.16 -1.32
CA MET A 143 -28.53 3.09 -0.93
C MET A 143 -27.99 4.51 -1.03
N GLY A 144 -28.39 5.20 -2.10
CA GLY A 144 -28.04 6.59 -2.37
C GLY A 144 -28.16 7.45 -1.12
N ARG A 145 -27.01 7.84 -0.57
CA ARG A 145 -26.94 8.92 0.40
C ARG A 145 -26.93 10.19 -0.43
N GLU A 146 -28.07 10.87 -0.51
CA GLU A 146 -28.09 12.27 -0.92
C GLU A 146 -27.02 13.00 -0.11
N LEU A 147 -26.15 13.74 -0.81
CA LEU A 147 -25.19 14.61 -0.16
C LEU A 147 -26.00 15.59 0.69
N ALA A 148 -25.99 15.41 2.00
CA ALA A 148 -26.49 16.40 2.94
C ALA A 148 -25.64 17.67 2.80
N THR A 149 -26.11 18.61 1.99
CA THR A 149 -25.63 19.98 1.95
C THR A 149 -26.02 20.65 3.26
N SER A 150 -25.15 20.58 4.26
CA SER A 150 -25.29 21.36 5.48
C SER A 150 -24.07 22.26 5.66
N ALA A 151 -24.10 23.39 4.95
CA ALA A 151 -23.38 24.58 5.36
C ALA A 151 -24.43 25.62 5.78
N LYS A 152 -24.87 25.53 7.04
CA LYS A 152 -25.45 26.67 7.73
C LYS A 152 -24.32 27.64 8.04
N SER A 153 -24.24 28.72 7.26
CA SER A 153 -23.61 29.97 7.71
C SER A 153 -24.56 31.12 7.38
N ALA A 154 -25.00 31.78 8.43
CA ALA A 154 -25.92 32.90 8.44
C ALA A 154 -25.35 34.12 7.71
N ILE A 155 -26.16 34.78 6.87
CA ILE A 155 -26.14 36.25 6.76
C ILE A 155 -27.59 36.73 6.59
N HIS A 156 -28.02 37.47 7.61
CA HIS A 156 -29.22 38.27 7.69
C HIS A 156 -29.03 39.51 6.82
N ILE A 157 -29.88 39.75 5.82
CA ILE A 157 -30.01 41.08 5.21
C ILE A 157 -31.49 41.46 5.28
N SER A 158 -31.73 42.41 6.16
CA SER A 158 -32.97 43.13 6.41
C SER A 158 -33.49 43.84 5.17
N SER A 159 -34.78 43.66 4.89
CA SER A 159 -35.58 44.55 4.05
C SER A 159 -35.63 45.96 4.64
N GLN A 160 -35.12 46.94 3.90
CA GLN A 160 -35.58 48.34 3.95
C GLN A 160 -35.39 48.97 2.56
N ASN A 161 -36.45 48.95 1.76
CA ASN A 161 -37.10 50.08 1.08
C ASN A 161 -37.99 49.57 -0.06
#